data_AF-A0A183H7N3-F1
#
_entry.id   AF-A0A183H7N3-F1
#
_cell.length_a   1.000
_cell.length_b   1.000
_cell.length_c   1.000
_cell.angle_alpha   90.00
_cell.angle_beta   90.00
_cell.angle_gamma   90.00
#
_symmetry.space_group_name_H-M   'P 1'
#
loop_
_entity.id
_entity.type
_entity.pdbx_description
1 polymer ?
#
loop_
_entity_poly.entity_id
_entity_poly.type
_entity_poly.pdbx_seq_one_letter_code
_entity_poly.pdbx_strand_id
1 'polypeptide(L)'
;MEPLLDPNEFMDVKKMAQNFLKNEGWKLQGLAWLYWCFVNNYVSDLWEKFAYLYSRKGVMINSSVAHLDVFYCIPANQAVRAAHVVFWETLSMLSVDRESLRPIAGGCISLSHLWKCYGTTRVPGEIIDHLEMHCGTTRHIVVFHRGCIYKLDVFDENGRILNLEELTEIFSELLNRSESVEEVEKWIAALTTDSRDQWCLNRRRFFLQNTSNRASLAVIESAIFYLILDDASYSDDPVRILICSVFSKNIKSVLILFGMHALFLPKNTSLCIAGSTRNA
;
A
#
# COMPACT_ATOMS: atom_id res chain seq x y z
N MET A 1 23.60 2.37 -24.03
CA MET A 1 22.99 3.03 -25.20
C MET A 1 23.43 2.36 -26.49
N GLU A 2 24.72 2.05 -26.68
CA GLU A 2 25.25 1.43 -27.92
C GLU A 2 24.50 0.18 -28.44
N PRO A 3 24.04 -0.78 -27.60
CA PRO A 3 23.24 -1.92 -28.09
C PRO A 3 21.75 -1.59 -28.33
N LEU A 4 21.30 -0.37 -28.00
CA LEU A 4 19.89 0.04 -28.06
C LEU A 4 19.61 1.06 -29.17
N LEU A 5 20.64 1.71 -29.71
CA LEU A 5 20.54 2.82 -30.65
C LEU A 5 21.18 2.48 -31.99
N ASP A 6 20.68 3.08 -33.06
CA ASP A 6 21.37 3.08 -34.35
C ASP A 6 22.74 3.80 -34.22
N PRO A 7 23.78 3.43 -35.00
CA PRO A 7 25.09 4.07 -34.90
C PRO A 7 25.06 5.59 -35.06
N ASN A 8 24.17 6.14 -35.89
CA ASN A 8 24.08 7.59 -36.07
C ASN A 8 23.49 8.28 -34.83
N GLU A 9 22.40 7.73 -34.27
CA GLU A 9 21.78 8.23 -33.04
C GLU A 9 22.74 8.16 -31.85
N PHE A 10 23.52 7.07 -31.76
CA PHE A 10 24.55 6.92 -30.74
C PHE A 10 25.60 8.02 -30.82
N MET A 11 26.06 8.35 -32.03
CA MET A 11 27.04 9.43 -32.24
C MET A 11 26.47 10.79 -31.82
N ASP A 12 25.20 11.06 -32.10
CA ASP A 12 24.54 12.29 -31.67
C ASP A 12 24.41 12.37 -30.14
N VAL A 13 23.96 11.30 -29.49
CA VAL A 13 23.87 11.23 -28.02
C VAL A 13 25.25 11.39 -27.38
N LYS A 14 26.28 10.79 -27.96
CA LYS A 14 27.67 10.93 -27.49
C LYS A 14 28.14 12.38 -27.58
N LYS A 15 27.86 13.06 -28.69
CA LYS A 15 28.19 14.49 -28.87
C LYS A 15 27.44 15.36 -27.86
N MET A 16 26.17 15.10 -27.61
CA MET A 16 25.37 15.80 -26.59
C MET A 16 25.96 15.61 -25.18
N ALA A 17 26.33 14.38 -24.81
CA ALA A 17 26.94 14.08 -23.52
C ALA A 17 28.29 14.80 -23.32
N GLN A 18 29.13 14.87 -24.36
CA GLN A 18 30.39 15.60 -24.32
C GLN A 18 30.17 17.12 -24.17
N ASN A 19 29.18 17.66 -24.88
CA ASN A 19 28.81 19.08 -24.78
C ASN A 19 28.29 19.41 -23.36
N PHE A 20 27.47 18.54 -22.78
CA PHE A 20 26.98 18.67 -21.41
C PHE A 20 28.14 18.69 -20.41
N LEU A 21 29.07 17.73 -20.53
CA LEU A 21 30.24 17.64 -19.65
C LEU A 21 31.11 18.92 -19.69
N LYS A 22 31.30 19.49 -20.88
CA LYS A 22 32.13 20.69 -21.08
C LYS A 22 31.49 21.96 -20.52
N ASN A 23 30.16 22.09 -20.60
CA ASN A 23 29.47 23.35 -20.31
C ASN A 23 28.77 23.37 -18.95
N GLU A 24 27.80 22.47 -18.74
CA GLU A 24 26.83 22.54 -17.64
C GLU A 24 27.09 21.50 -16.55
N GLY A 25 27.63 20.33 -16.94
CA GLY A 25 27.75 19.15 -16.07
C GLY A 25 28.52 19.41 -14.79
N TRP A 26 29.63 20.16 -14.86
CA TRP A 26 30.43 20.48 -13.67
C TRP A 26 29.68 21.37 -12.68
N LYS A 27 28.81 22.28 -13.15
CA LYS A 27 27.99 23.16 -12.29
C LYS A 27 26.96 22.33 -11.53
N LEU A 28 26.24 21.46 -12.25
CA LEU A 28 25.23 20.58 -11.67
C LEU A 28 25.86 19.55 -10.72
N GLN A 29 27.03 19.01 -11.07
CA GLN A 29 27.79 18.12 -10.18
C GLN A 29 28.22 18.86 -8.90
N GLY A 30 28.66 20.11 -9.02
CA GLY A 30 28.99 20.95 -7.85
C GLY A 30 27.79 21.18 -6.94
N LEU A 31 26.61 21.45 -7.51
CA LEU A 31 25.37 21.58 -6.74
C LEU A 31 24.95 20.25 -6.07
N ALA A 32 25.13 19.12 -6.75
CA ALA A 32 24.86 17.80 -6.18
C ALA A 32 25.78 17.49 -4.99
N TRP A 33 27.08 17.82 -5.10
CA TRP A 33 28.03 17.72 -4.00
C TRP A 33 27.65 18.62 -2.83
N LEU A 34 27.27 19.87 -3.11
CA LEU A 34 26.81 20.78 -2.07
C LEU A 34 25.58 20.23 -1.36
N TYR A 35 24.58 19.75 -2.11
CA TYR A 35 23.36 19.15 -1.56
C TYR A 35 23.69 17.93 -0.68
N TRP A 36 24.57 17.05 -1.16
CA TRP A 36 25.03 15.88 -0.42
C TRP A 36 25.66 16.23 0.95
N CYS A 37 26.35 17.36 1.07
CA CYS A 37 26.91 17.80 2.36
C CYS A 37 25.85 18.11 3.44
N PHE A 38 24.58 18.31 3.06
CA PHE A 38 23.51 18.72 3.98
C PHE A 38 22.44 17.65 4.21
N VAL A 39 22.52 16.48 3.56
CA VAL A 39 21.51 15.42 3.67
C VAL A 39 22.13 14.05 3.84
N ASN A 40 21.42 13.15 4.53
CA ASN A 40 21.88 11.77 4.74
C ASN A 40 21.98 10.97 3.44
N ASN A 41 21.10 11.27 2.47
CA ASN A 41 21.11 10.67 1.15
C ASN A 41 20.62 11.68 0.11
N TYR A 42 21.50 12.09 -0.80
CA TYR A 42 21.22 13.13 -1.80
C TYR A 42 20.25 12.69 -2.91
N VAL A 43 19.88 11.41 -2.97
CA VAL A 43 18.97 10.84 -3.96
C VAL A 43 17.58 10.59 -3.38
N SER A 44 17.48 10.16 -2.11
CA SER A 44 16.24 9.65 -1.52
C SER A 44 15.04 10.59 -1.68
N ASP A 45 15.17 11.86 -1.31
CA ASP A 45 14.04 12.81 -1.37
C ASP A 45 13.66 13.16 -2.81
N LEU A 46 14.65 13.25 -3.71
CA LEU A 46 14.41 13.49 -5.13
C LEU A 46 13.70 12.29 -5.77
N TRP A 47 14.16 11.09 -5.45
CA TRP A 47 13.57 9.85 -5.93
C TRP A 47 12.13 9.69 -5.45
N GLU A 48 11.89 9.83 -4.15
CA GLU A 48 10.54 9.71 -3.58
C GLU A 48 9.58 10.73 -4.21
N LYS A 49 10.02 11.98 -4.33
CA LYS A 49 9.24 13.06 -4.92
C LYS A 49 8.94 12.80 -6.39
N PHE A 50 9.95 12.60 -7.22
CA PHE A 50 9.78 12.59 -8.68
C PHE A 50 9.36 11.23 -9.25
N ALA A 51 9.77 10.12 -8.62
CA ALA A 51 9.37 8.79 -9.09
C ALA A 51 7.94 8.45 -8.65
N TYR A 52 7.50 8.89 -7.46
CA TYR A 52 6.20 8.49 -6.92
C TYR A 52 5.24 9.66 -6.72
N LEU A 53 5.61 10.65 -5.90
CA LEU A 53 4.66 11.65 -5.38
C LEU A 53 4.23 12.70 -6.42
N TYR A 54 5.04 12.95 -7.43
CA TYR A 54 4.78 13.92 -8.50
C TYR A 54 3.84 13.35 -9.59
N SER A 55 3.83 12.05 -9.82
CA SER A 55 2.98 11.44 -10.84
C SER A 55 1.50 11.63 -10.52
N ARG A 56 0.72 12.09 -11.52
CA ARG A 56 -0.72 12.38 -11.36
C ARG A 56 -1.63 11.23 -11.83
N LYS A 57 -1.06 10.16 -12.37
CA LYS A 57 -1.82 8.95 -12.74
C LYS A 57 -2.38 8.27 -11.49
N GLY A 58 -3.50 7.56 -11.63
CA GLY A 58 -4.04 6.73 -10.55
C GLY A 58 -2.99 5.73 -10.06
N VAL A 59 -2.90 5.51 -8.74
CA VAL A 59 -1.83 4.69 -8.14
C VAL A 59 -2.06 3.20 -8.42
N MET A 60 -3.33 2.79 -8.49
CA MET A 60 -3.72 1.44 -8.88
C MET A 60 -3.09 1.08 -10.23
N ILE A 61 -2.49 -0.10 -10.34
CA ILE A 61 -1.85 -0.64 -11.55
C ILE A 61 -0.55 0.09 -11.95
N ASN A 62 -0.51 1.42 -11.89
CA ASN A 62 0.65 2.19 -12.39
C ASN A 62 1.81 2.26 -11.40
N SER A 63 1.56 2.13 -10.09
CA SER A 63 2.59 2.30 -9.07
C SER A 63 2.46 1.33 -7.89
N SER A 64 1.24 0.93 -7.50
CA SER A 64 1.05 -0.07 -6.44
C SER A 64 1.44 -1.46 -6.94
N VAL A 65 2.30 -2.14 -6.20
CA VAL A 65 2.70 -3.52 -6.46
C VAL A 65 1.88 -4.44 -5.57
N ALA A 66 1.22 -5.44 -6.17
CA ALA A 66 0.53 -6.49 -5.44
C ALA A 66 1.42 -7.74 -5.39
N HIS A 67 1.37 -8.43 -4.26
CA HIS A 67 2.00 -9.72 -4.08
C HIS A 67 0.90 -10.73 -3.75
N LEU A 68 1.04 -11.94 -4.29
CA LEU A 68 0.20 -13.07 -3.93
C LEU A 68 1.00 -13.98 -3.02
N ASP A 69 0.40 -14.38 -1.92
CA ASP A 69 1.02 -15.36 -1.05
C ASP A 69 0.98 -16.76 -1.68
N VAL A 70 2.06 -17.50 -1.51
CA VAL A 70 2.20 -18.89 -1.99
C VAL A 70 2.21 -19.87 -0.82
N PHE A 71 1.66 -19.47 0.34
CA PHE A 71 1.53 -20.38 1.47
C PHE A 71 0.88 -21.70 1.04
N TYR A 72 1.40 -22.79 1.60
CA TYR A 72 0.73 -24.08 1.57
C TYR A 72 -0.72 -23.88 2.04
N CYS A 73 -1.68 -24.44 1.31
CA CYS A 73 -3.08 -24.41 1.69
C CYS A 73 -3.31 -25.21 2.98
N ILE A 74 -3.11 -24.55 4.12
CA ILE A 74 -3.48 -25.07 5.43
C ILE A 74 -5.00 -24.90 5.56
N PRO A 75 -5.77 -25.98 5.77
CA PRO A 75 -7.20 -25.89 5.97
C PRO A 75 -7.50 -25.04 7.21
N ALA A 76 -8.14 -23.89 7.00
CA ALA A 76 -8.63 -23.00 8.05
C ALA A 76 -9.85 -22.25 7.51
N ASN A 77 -10.71 -21.76 8.39
CA ASN A 77 -11.75 -20.82 7.98
C ASN A 77 -11.15 -19.42 7.76
N GLN A 78 -11.90 -18.52 7.14
CA GLN A 78 -11.43 -17.16 6.83
C GLN A 78 -11.13 -16.35 8.11
N ALA A 79 -11.91 -16.54 9.18
CA ALA A 79 -11.73 -15.85 10.45
C ALA A 79 -10.38 -16.17 11.11
N VAL A 80 -10.02 -17.45 11.18
CA VAL A 80 -8.73 -17.91 11.73
C VAL A 80 -7.57 -17.36 10.89
N ARG A 81 -7.68 -17.38 9.55
CA ARG A 81 -6.65 -16.77 8.69
C ARG A 81 -6.50 -15.28 8.94
N ALA A 82 -7.61 -14.55 9.03
CA ALA A 82 -7.62 -13.13 9.34
C ALA A 82 -6.98 -12.82 10.70
N ALA A 83 -7.33 -13.58 11.74
CA ALA A 83 -6.74 -13.45 13.07
C ALA A 83 -5.22 -13.63 13.04
N HIS A 84 -4.74 -14.69 12.38
CA HIS A 84 -3.31 -14.95 12.25
C HIS A 84 -2.58 -13.83 11.52
N VAL A 85 -3.06 -13.43 10.34
CA VAL A 85 -2.44 -12.35 9.56
C VAL A 85 -2.38 -11.06 10.38
N VAL A 86 -3.48 -10.67 11.02
CA VAL A 86 -3.52 -9.44 11.83
C VAL A 86 -2.58 -9.52 13.02
N PHE A 87 -2.52 -10.65 13.70
CA PHE A 87 -1.62 -10.85 14.83
C PHE A 87 -0.15 -10.73 14.41
N TRP A 88 0.26 -11.41 13.34
CA TRP A 88 1.64 -11.38 12.86
C TRP A 88 2.05 -10.00 12.33
N GLU A 89 1.17 -9.32 11.60
CA GLU A 89 1.43 -7.98 11.09
C GLU A 89 1.50 -6.93 12.22
N THR A 90 0.68 -7.09 13.26
CA THR A 90 0.77 -6.24 14.45
C THR A 90 2.08 -6.46 15.20
N LEU A 91 2.55 -7.71 15.32
CA LEU A 91 3.87 -8.02 15.88
C LEU A 91 5.02 -7.48 15.03
N SER A 92 4.91 -7.57 13.71
CA SER A 92 5.89 -7.02 12.76
C SER A 92 5.99 -5.50 12.93
N MET A 93 4.86 -4.80 12.93
CA MET A 93 4.79 -3.37 13.19
C MET A 93 5.43 -3.00 14.53
N LEU A 94 5.10 -3.71 15.61
CA LEU A 94 5.72 -3.46 16.92
C LEU A 94 7.22 -3.70 16.94
N SER A 95 7.70 -4.64 16.13
CA SER A 95 9.14 -4.91 16.01
C SER A 95 9.87 -3.76 15.32
N VAL A 96 9.21 -3.11 14.35
CA VAL A 96 9.69 -1.87 13.72
C VAL A 96 9.65 -0.72 14.73
N ASP A 97 8.52 -0.50 15.40
CA ASP A 97 8.31 0.60 16.35
C ASP A 97 9.26 0.53 17.56
N ARG A 98 9.56 -0.67 18.04
CA ARG A 98 10.49 -0.90 19.17
C ARG A 98 11.94 -1.01 18.74
N GLU A 99 12.23 -0.86 17.44
CA GLU A 99 13.56 -1.06 16.85
C GLU A 99 14.20 -2.40 17.26
N SER A 100 13.38 -3.45 17.45
CA SER A 100 13.86 -4.75 17.93
C SER A 100 14.33 -5.67 16.80
N LEU A 101 14.24 -5.22 15.54
CA LEU A 101 14.70 -5.95 14.37
C LEU A 101 16.22 -6.02 14.35
N ARG A 102 16.75 -7.23 14.11
CA ARG A 102 18.20 -7.42 14.00
C ARG A 102 18.72 -6.80 12.70
N PRO A 103 19.86 -6.09 12.73
CA PRO A 103 20.48 -5.58 11.52
C PRO A 103 20.76 -6.71 10.52
N ILE A 104 20.22 -6.57 9.30
CA ILE A 104 20.44 -7.54 8.23
C ILE A 104 21.86 -7.35 7.67
N ALA A 105 22.54 -8.46 7.37
CA ALA A 105 23.89 -8.45 6.82
C ALA A 105 24.89 -7.61 7.65
N GLY A 106 24.79 -7.68 8.99
CA GLY A 106 25.66 -6.93 9.90
C GLY A 106 25.46 -5.42 9.88
N GLY A 107 24.33 -4.92 9.37
CA GLY A 107 24.03 -3.49 9.27
C GLY A 107 24.39 -2.85 7.93
N CYS A 108 24.87 -3.63 6.96
CA CYS A 108 25.18 -3.13 5.61
C CYS A 108 23.93 -2.72 4.81
N ILE A 109 22.75 -3.24 5.18
CA ILE A 109 21.49 -2.95 4.49
C ILE A 109 20.64 -2.03 5.38
N SER A 110 20.20 -0.90 4.81
CA SER A 110 19.31 0.02 5.50
C SER A 110 17.91 -0.56 5.67
N LEU A 111 17.40 -0.54 6.90
CA LEU A 111 16.02 -0.91 7.23
C LEU A 111 15.08 0.30 7.29
N SER A 112 15.55 1.50 6.93
CA SER A 112 14.80 2.76 7.04
C SER A 112 13.43 2.76 6.33
N HIS A 113 13.26 1.93 5.30
CA HIS A 113 12.00 1.78 4.58
C HIS A 113 10.89 1.15 5.43
N LEU A 114 11.22 0.35 6.44
CA LEU A 114 10.23 -0.36 7.27
C LEU A 114 9.35 0.60 8.08
N TRP A 115 9.87 1.77 8.46
CA TRP A 115 9.09 2.81 9.14
C TRP A 115 7.95 3.36 8.28
N LYS A 116 8.01 3.19 6.96
CA LYS A 116 6.95 3.60 6.03
C LYS A 116 5.96 2.48 5.73
N CYS A 117 6.19 1.24 6.19
CA CYS A 117 5.29 0.12 5.88
C CYS A 117 3.96 0.23 6.63
N TYR A 118 4.01 0.61 7.91
CA TYR A 118 2.84 0.68 8.78
C TYR A 118 2.44 2.11 9.09
N GLY A 119 1.16 2.32 9.41
CA GLY A 119 0.65 3.61 9.84
C GLY A 119 0.78 4.71 8.79
N THR A 120 1.09 4.40 7.53
CA THR A 120 1.47 5.38 6.52
C THR A 120 0.46 5.42 5.37
N THR A 121 0.05 6.63 4.98
CA THR A 121 -0.93 6.87 3.93
C THR A 121 -0.47 7.98 2.98
N ARG A 122 -0.60 7.74 1.67
CA ARG A 122 -0.31 8.71 0.61
C ARG A 122 -1.51 9.63 0.35
N VAL A 123 -1.43 10.84 0.87
CA VAL A 123 -2.48 11.85 0.74
C VAL A 123 -2.32 12.63 -0.57
N PRO A 124 -3.38 12.77 -1.38
CA PRO A 124 -3.31 13.51 -2.63
C PRO A 124 -3.12 15.02 -2.40
N GLY A 125 -2.09 15.60 -3.01
CA GLY A 125 -1.93 17.05 -3.08
C GLY A 125 -2.37 17.59 -4.43
N GLU A 126 -2.49 18.92 -4.56
CA GLU A 126 -2.91 19.55 -5.83
C GLU A 126 -1.90 19.32 -6.95
N ILE A 127 -0.61 19.35 -6.62
CA ILE A 127 0.49 19.19 -7.59
C ILE A 127 1.34 17.97 -7.22
N ILE A 128 1.69 17.83 -5.94
CA ILE A 128 2.54 16.77 -5.41
C ILE A 128 1.83 16.15 -4.21
N ASP A 129 1.76 14.82 -4.19
CA ASP A 129 1.26 14.07 -3.05
C ASP A 129 2.26 14.09 -1.89
N HIS A 130 1.82 13.72 -0.70
CA HIS A 130 2.72 13.52 0.44
C HIS A 130 2.36 12.24 1.19
N LEU A 131 3.31 11.74 1.98
CA LEU A 131 3.08 10.64 2.90
C LEU A 131 2.74 11.21 4.27
N GLU A 132 1.63 10.78 4.84
CA GLU A 132 1.24 11.04 6.22
C GLU A 132 1.53 9.79 7.05
N MET A 133 2.27 9.95 8.14
CA MET A 133 2.77 8.85 8.97
C MET A 133 2.19 8.97 10.37
N HIS A 134 1.52 7.90 10.82
CA HIS A 134 0.91 7.77 12.15
C HIS A 134 1.53 6.62 12.96
N CYS A 135 2.63 6.04 12.47
CA CYS A 135 3.36 4.95 13.13
C CYS A 135 3.69 5.32 14.58
N GLY A 136 3.59 4.37 15.51
CA GLY A 136 3.76 4.59 16.95
C GLY A 136 2.60 5.26 17.70
N THR A 137 1.60 5.83 17.01
CA THR A 137 0.44 6.48 17.67
C THR A 137 -0.88 5.75 17.45
N THR A 138 -0.99 5.02 16.35
CA THR A 138 -2.21 4.29 15.98
C THR A 138 -2.28 2.91 16.61
N ARG A 139 -3.49 2.49 16.99
CA ARG A 139 -3.76 1.23 17.71
C ARG A 139 -4.83 0.38 17.03
N HIS A 140 -5.25 0.77 15.83
CA HIS A 140 -6.32 0.11 15.09
C HIS A 140 -5.94 -0.20 13.66
N ILE A 141 -6.61 -1.19 13.12
CA ILE A 141 -6.64 -1.47 11.69
C ILE A 141 -8.00 -1.07 11.13
N VAL A 142 -8.09 -1.02 9.80
CA VAL A 142 -9.37 -0.94 9.12
C VAL A 142 -9.65 -2.25 8.41
N VAL A 143 -10.86 -2.77 8.60
CA VAL A 143 -11.34 -4.00 7.97
C VAL A 143 -12.43 -3.63 6.97
N PHE A 144 -12.26 -4.03 5.72
CA PHE A 144 -13.27 -3.91 4.69
C PHE A 144 -13.97 -5.26 4.51
N HIS A 145 -15.29 -5.28 4.58
CA HIS A 145 -16.09 -6.45 4.28
C HIS A 145 -17.45 -6.04 3.68
N ARG A 146 -17.79 -6.58 2.50
CA ARG A 146 -19.07 -6.35 1.80
C ARG A 146 -19.48 -4.87 1.59
N GLY A 147 -18.50 -3.98 1.42
CA GLY A 147 -18.74 -2.54 1.25
C GLY A 147 -18.72 -1.76 2.57
N CYS A 148 -18.77 -2.44 3.72
CA CYS A 148 -18.64 -1.82 5.02
C CYS A 148 -17.16 -1.62 5.38
N ILE A 149 -16.87 -0.51 6.07
CA ILE A 149 -15.54 -0.17 6.59
C ILE A 149 -15.64 -0.18 8.11
N TYR A 150 -14.91 -1.09 8.76
CA TYR A 150 -14.88 -1.24 10.21
C TYR A 150 -13.55 -0.76 10.77
N LYS A 151 -13.60 -0.08 11.91
CA LYS A 151 -12.43 0.15 12.77
C LYS A 151 -12.29 -1.02 13.72
N LEU A 152 -11.11 -1.65 13.76
CA LEU A 152 -10.78 -2.68 14.73
C LEU A 152 -9.55 -2.28 15.53
N ASP A 153 -9.70 -2.01 16.82
CA ASP A 153 -8.56 -1.83 17.73
C ASP A 153 -7.88 -3.19 17.95
N VAL A 154 -6.58 -3.27 17.69
CA VAL A 154 -5.78 -4.52 17.83
C VAL A 154 -5.07 -4.62 19.18
N PHE A 155 -5.26 -3.61 20.02
CA PHE A 155 -4.75 -3.55 21.38
C PHE A 155 -5.91 -3.33 22.35
N ASP A 156 -5.86 -3.99 23.51
CA ASP A 156 -6.80 -3.78 24.61
C ASP A 156 -6.52 -2.46 25.37
N GLU A 157 -7.35 -2.09 26.34
CA GLU A 157 -7.20 -0.85 27.11
C GLU A 157 -5.83 -0.73 27.82
N ASN A 158 -5.21 -1.86 28.17
CA ASN A 158 -3.92 -1.93 28.85
C ASN A 158 -2.72 -1.87 27.88
N GLY A 159 -2.95 -1.84 26.57
CA GLY A 159 -1.89 -1.83 25.57
C GLY A 159 -1.34 -3.22 25.22
N ARG A 160 -2.01 -4.30 25.64
CA ARG A 160 -1.69 -5.66 25.21
C ARG A 160 -2.33 -5.92 23.86
N ILE A 161 -1.61 -6.63 22.99
CA ILE A 161 -2.14 -7.10 21.71
C ILE A 161 -3.25 -8.13 21.97
N LEU A 162 -4.34 -8.04 21.21
CA LEU A 162 -5.37 -9.08 21.21
C LEU A 162 -4.76 -10.43 20.79
N ASN A 163 -5.11 -11.49 21.50
CA ASN A 163 -4.62 -12.83 21.22
C ASN A 163 -5.38 -13.43 20.01
N LEU A 164 -4.94 -14.60 19.55
CA LEU A 164 -5.52 -15.25 18.38
C LEU A 164 -6.98 -15.69 18.59
N GLU A 165 -7.35 -16.10 19.80
CA GLU A 165 -8.72 -16.53 20.12
C GLU A 165 -9.68 -15.31 20.06
N GLU A 166 -9.31 -14.22 20.74
CA GLU A 166 -10.03 -12.93 20.73
C GLU A 166 -10.22 -12.41 19.29
N LEU A 167 -9.14 -12.38 18.50
CA LEU A 167 -9.21 -11.94 17.10
C LEU A 167 -10.08 -12.87 16.25
N THR A 168 -10.02 -14.18 16.47
CA THR A 168 -10.82 -15.16 15.72
C THR A 168 -12.31 -15.00 16.00
N GLU A 169 -12.68 -14.77 17.26
CA GLU A 169 -14.07 -14.48 17.64
C GLU A 169 -14.55 -13.19 16.98
N ILE A 170 -13.77 -12.12 17.02
CA ILE A 170 -14.08 -10.84 16.37
C ILE A 170 -14.31 -11.02 14.87
N PHE A 171 -13.41 -11.72 14.18
CA PHE A 171 -13.57 -11.95 12.74
C PHE A 171 -14.74 -12.89 12.42
N SER A 172 -15.01 -13.87 13.28
CA SER A 172 -16.17 -14.75 13.15
C SER A 172 -17.48 -13.97 13.30
N GLU A 173 -17.55 -13.04 14.26
CA GLU A 173 -18.69 -12.14 14.40
C GLU A 173 -18.82 -11.24 13.17
N LEU A 174 -17.73 -10.58 12.76
CA LEU A 174 -17.72 -9.63 11.64
C LEU A 174 -18.17 -10.28 10.33
N LEU A 175 -17.71 -11.49 10.01
CA LEU A 175 -18.14 -12.25 8.83
C LEU A 175 -19.63 -12.65 8.86
N ASN A 176 -20.22 -12.76 10.04
CA ASN A 176 -21.63 -13.10 10.24
C ASN A 176 -22.54 -11.86 10.31
N ARG A 177 -21.99 -10.63 10.31
CA ARG A 177 -22.80 -9.41 10.30
C ARG A 177 -23.57 -9.28 9.00
N SER A 178 -24.84 -8.89 9.13
CA SER A 178 -25.77 -8.69 8.02
C SER A 178 -25.94 -7.22 7.62
N GLU A 179 -25.10 -6.33 8.15
CA GLU A 179 -25.08 -4.93 7.78
C GLU A 179 -24.88 -4.79 6.27
N SER A 180 -25.78 -4.04 5.63
CA SER A 180 -25.73 -3.80 4.19
C SER A 180 -25.72 -2.31 3.92
N VAL A 181 -24.73 -1.86 3.17
CA VAL A 181 -24.61 -0.47 2.73
C VAL A 181 -25.42 -0.27 1.44
N GLU A 182 -25.82 0.96 1.15
CA GLU A 182 -26.44 1.27 -0.15
C GLU A 182 -25.51 0.87 -1.30
N GLU A 183 -26.08 0.49 -2.45
CA GLU A 183 -25.31 -0.07 -3.57
C GLU A 183 -24.17 0.85 -4.04
N VAL A 184 -24.39 2.17 -4.02
CA VAL A 184 -23.39 3.17 -4.38
C VAL A 184 -22.31 3.32 -3.31
N GLU A 185 -22.70 3.27 -2.03
CA GLU A 185 -21.78 3.48 -0.90
C GLU A 185 -20.76 2.35 -0.77
N LYS A 186 -21.10 1.13 -1.21
CA LYS A 186 -20.17 0.00 -1.29
C LYS A 186 -18.92 0.31 -2.11
N TRP A 187 -19.01 1.27 -3.02
CA TRP A 187 -17.94 1.63 -3.95
C TRP A 187 -17.14 2.87 -3.54
N ILE A 188 -17.35 3.43 -2.34
CA ILE A 188 -16.67 4.66 -1.89
C ILE A 188 -15.14 4.55 -1.96
N ALA A 189 -14.55 3.41 -1.59
CA ALA A 189 -13.10 3.22 -1.63
C ALA A 189 -12.54 3.24 -3.07
N ALA A 190 -13.37 2.97 -4.08
CA ALA A 190 -12.97 3.04 -5.49
C ALA A 190 -12.58 4.46 -5.93
N LEU A 191 -13.03 5.51 -5.24
CA LEU A 191 -12.59 6.88 -5.50
C LEU A 191 -11.08 7.07 -5.32
N THR A 192 -10.43 6.23 -4.51
CA THR A 192 -8.98 6.28 -4.31
C THR A 192 -8.18 5.77 -5.52
N THR A 193 -8.84 5.12 -6.47
CA THR A 193 -8.26 4.56 -7.69
C THR A 193 -8.16 5.57 -8.82
N ASP A 194 -8.87 6.70 -8.70
CA ASP A 194 -8.87 7.77 -9.69
C ASP A 194 -7.48 8.40 -9.83
N SER A 195 -7.32 9.19 -10.90
CA SER A 195 -6.19 10.12 -11.04
C SER A 195 -6.01 10.96 -9.78
N ARG A 196 -4.76 11.32 -9.47
CA ARG A 196 -4.44 12.03 -8.22
C ARG A 196 -5.10 13.40 -8.15
N ASP A 197 -5.28 14.04 -9.31
CA ASP A 197 -5.97 15.32 -9.43
C ASP A 197 -7.45 15.20 -9.06
N GLN A 198 -8.16 14.24 -9.64
CA GLN A 198 -9.57 14.01 -9.33
C GLN A 198 -9.75 13.51 -7.89
N TRP A 199 -8.88 12.62 -7.41
CA TRP A 199 -8.93 12.19 -6.01
C TRP A 199 -8.67 13.36 -5.04
N CYS A 200 -7.75 14.27 -5.35
CA CYS A 200 -7.54 15.48 -4.54
C CYS A 200 -8.81 16.34 -4.44
N LEU A 201 -9.46 16.59 -5.57
CA LEU A 201 -10.69 17.38 -5.66
C LEU A 201 -11.87 16.69 -4.93
N ASN A 202 -12.07 15.40 -5.19
CA ASN A 202 -13.13 14.60 -4.57
C ASN A 202 -12.92 14.45 -3.06
N ARG A 203 -11.69 14.19 -2.61
CA ARG A 203 -11.32 14.15 -1.19
C ARG A 203 -11.69 15.47 -0.50
N ARG A 204 -11.33 16.61 -1.10
CA ARG A 204 -11.67 17.93 -0.56
C ARG A 204 -13.18 18.16 -0.49
N ARG A 205 -13.88 17.94 -1.59
CA ARG A 205 -15.31 18.26 -1.74
C ARG A 205 -16.21 17.36 -0.90
N PHE A 206 -15.99 16.06 -0.91
CA PHE A 206 -16.92 15.10 -0.32
C PHE A 206 -16.51 14.61 1.06
N PHE A 207 -15.21 14.61 1.39
CA PHE A 207 -14.73 14.12 2.68
C PHE A 207 -14.33 15.26 3.61
N LEU A 208 -13.45 16.15 3.16
CA LEU A 208 -12.93 17.19 4.05
C LEU A 208 -13.98 18.24 4.39
N GLN A 209 -14.86 18.64 3.47
CA GLN A 209 -15.88 19.67 3.78
C GLN A 209 -17.00 19.19 4.72
N ASN A 210 -17.19 17.87 4.85
CA ASN A 210 -18.18 17.28 5.76
C ASN A 210 -17.49 16.80 7.05
N THR A 211 -17.91 17.29 8.21
CA THR A 211 -17.27 16.94 9.50
C THR A 211 -17.30 15.44 9.80
N SER A 212 -18.41 14.76 9.50
CA SER A 212 -18.55 13.32 9.72
C SER A 212 -17.61 12.53 8.82
N ASN A 213 -17.60 12.84 7.52
CA ASN A 213 -16.74 12.15 6.56
C ASN A 213 -15.27 12.43 6.82
N ARG A 214 -14.93 13.64 7.28
CA ARG A 214 -13.57 14.00 7.68
C ARG A 214 -13.11 13.15 8.86
N ALA A 215 -13.96 12.94 9.87
CA ALA A 215 -13.64 12.09 11.02
C ALA A 215 -13.45 10.62 10.59
N SER A 216 -14.35 10.08 9.76
CA SER A 216 -14.21 8.72 9.22
C SER A 216 -12.94 8.56 8.38
N LEU A 217 -12.64 9.53 7.51
CA LEU A 217 -11.44 9.52 6.69
C LEU A 217 -10.16 9.57 7.55
N ALA A 218 -10.14 10.36 8.62
CA ALA A 218 -9.00 10.41 9.54
C ALA A 218 -8.75 9.04 10.20
N VAL A 219 -9.81 8.34 10.63
CA VAL A 219 -9.69 6.98 11.18
C VAL A 219 -9.14 6.00 10.13
N ILE A 220 -9.58 6.13 8.88
CA ILE A 220 -9.09 5.32 7.76
C ILE A 220 -7.60 5.60 7.52
N GLU A 221 -7.24 6.85 7.24
CA GLU A 221 -5.88 7.25 6.90
C GLU A 221 -4.89 6.94 8.04
N SER A 222 -5.32 6.98 9.30
CA SER A 222 -4.47 6.70 10.47
C SER A 222 -4.32 5.21 10.83
N ALA A 223 -5.02 4.27 10.18
CA ALA A 223 -4.95 2.86 10.56
C ALA A 223 -3.52 2.28 10.45
N ILE A 224 -3.20 1.18 11.12
CA ILE A 224 -1.88 0.53 10.99
C ILE A 224 -1.70 -0.03 9.59
N PHE A 225 -2.67 -0.84 9.14
CA PHE A 225 -2.79 -1.39 7.79
C PHE A 225 -4.27 -1.65 7.51
N TYR A 226 -4.59 -2.03 6.26
CA TYR A 226 -5.94 -2.42 5.88
C TYR A 226 -6.05 -3.92 5.67
N LEU A 227 -7.16 -4.49 6.12
CA LEU A 227 -7.54 -5.88 5.88
C LEU A 227 -8.82 -5.91 5.04
N ILE A 228 -8.82 -6.69 3.98
CA ILE A 228 -9.97 -6.91 3.11
C ILE A 228 -10.42 -8.36 3.28
N LEU A 229 -11.66 -8.56 3.70
CA LEU A 229 -12.30 -9.86 3.79
C LEU A 229 -13.18 -10.05 2.56
N ASP A 230 -12.63 -10.75 1.59
CA ASP A 230 -13.26 -11.00 0.30
C ASP A 230 -14.08 -12.28 0.34
N ASP A 231 -15.33 -12.23 -0.15
CA ASP A 231 -16.20 -13.40 -0.23
C ASP A 231 -15.84 -14.31 -1.43
N ALA A 232 -15.03 -13.82 -2.37
CA ALA A 232 -14.62 -14.59 -3.52
C ALA A 232 -13.76 -15.80 -3.11
N SER A 233 -14.03 -16.93 -3.74
CA SER A 233 -13.22 -18.14 -3.62
C SER A 233 -12.34 -18.30 -4.86
N TYR A 234 -11.02 -18.33 -4.66
CA TYR A 234 -10.06 -18.55 -5.75
C TYR A 234 -9.68 -20.02 -5.87
N SER A 235 -9.32 -20.46 -7.07
CA SER A 235 -8.88 -21.84 -7.29
C SER A 235 -7.45 -22.04 -6.78
N ASP A 236 -7.22 -23.12 -6.02
CA ASP A 236 -5.90 -23.53 -5.49
C ASP A 236 -4.95 -24.10 -6.56
N ASP A 237 -5.35 -24.11 -7.84
CA ASP A 237 -4.54 -24.65 -8.93
C ASP A 237 -3.36 -23.71 -9.23
N PRO A 238 -2.11 -24.12 -8.94
CA PRO A 238 -0.93 -23.28 -9.12
C PRO A 238 -0.73 -22.86 -10.58
N VAL A 239 -1.22 -23.65 -11.55
CA VAL A 239 -1.16 -23.31 -12.98
C VAL A 239 -2.17 -22.22 -13.32
N ARG A 240 -3.38 -22.27 -12.76
CA ARG A 240 -4.37 -21.18 -12.93
C ARG A 240 -3.97 -19.91 -12.19
N ILE A 241 -3.33 -20.03 -11.02
CA ILE A 241 -2.76 -18.90 -10.29
C ILE A 241 -1.65 -18.23 -11.11
N LEU A 242 -0.73 -19.01 -11.69
CA LEU A 242 0.34 -18.51 -12.56
C LEU A 242 -0.21 -17.92 -13.86
N ILE A 243 -1.23 -18.52 -14.48
CA ILE A 243 -1.87 -17.99 -15.68
C ILE A 243 -2.65 -16.70 -15.39
N CYS A 244 -3.31 -16.60 -14.23
CA CYS A 244 -3.92 -15.34 -13.80
C CYS A 244 -2.86 -14.27 -13.53
N SER A 245 -1.74 -14.60 -12.87
CA SER A 245 -0.69 -13.62 -12.55
C SER A 245 0.18 -13.22 -13.76
N VAL A 246 0.42 -14.13 -14.72
CA VAL A 246 1.34 -13.93 -15.86
C VAL A 246 0.61 -13.62 -17.18
N PHE A 247 -0.57 -14.19 -17.42
CA PHE A 247 -1.19 -14.25 -18.76
C PHE A 247 -2.53 -13.52 -18.90
N SER A 248 -3.00 -12.81 -17.88
CA SER A 248 -4.19 -11.98 -18.08
C SER A 248 -3.85 -10.73 -18.89
N LYS A 249 -4.00 -10.85 -20.22
CA LYS A 249 -4.06 -9.72 -21.17
C LYS A 249 -5.13 -8.68 -20.83
N ASN A 250 -5.97 -8.97 -19.83
CA ASN A 250 -6.78 -8.00 -19.12
C ASN A 250 -6.35 -7.99 -17.64
N ILE A 251 -5.39 -7.13 -17.30
CA ILE A 251 -5.05 -6.79 -15.90
C ILE A 251 -6.29 -6.31 -15.13
N LYS A 252 -7.31 -5.81 -15.84
CA LYS A 252 -8.67 -5.58 -15.33
C LYS A 252 -9.24 -6.85 -14.70
N SER A 253 -9.18 -8.02 -15.32
CA SER A 253 -9.81 -9.24 -14.81
C SER A 253 -9.13 -9.79 -13.55
N VAL A 254 -7.80 -9.67 -13.41
CA VAL A 254 -7.06 -10.16 -12.23
C VAL A 254 -7.20 -9.22 -11.05
N LEU A 255 -7.26 -7.90 -11.29
CA LEU A 255 -7.55 -6.94 -10.24
C LEU A 255 -9.05 -6.93 -9.88
N ILE A 256 -9.98 -7.05 -10.86
CA ILE A 256 -11.43 -7.20 -10.64
C ILE A 256 -11.73 -8.47 -9.83
N LEU A 257 -10.91 -9.52 -10.00
CA LEU A 257 -10.99 -10.74 -9.21
C LEU A 257 -10.81 -10.42 -7.71
N PHE A 258 -9.78 -9.67 -7.29
CA PHE A 258 -9.46 -9.33 -5.88
C PHE A 258 -10.29 -8.21 -5.22
N GLY A 259 -11.52 -7.96 -5.67
CA GLY A 259 -12.41 -6.99 -5.01
C GLY A 259 -11.89 -5.54 -5.08
N MET A 260 -11.66 -5.01 -6.30
CA MET A 260 -11.14 -3.64 -6.55
C MET A 260 -11.86 -2.52 -5.80
N HIS A 261 -13.11 -2.76 -5.43
CA HIS A 261 -13.92 -1.78 -4.73
C HIS A 261 -13.63 -1.68 -3.23
N ALA A 262 -12.83 -2.61 -2.70
CA ALA A 262 -12.40 -2.70 -1.31
C ALA A 262 -11.02 -2.06 -1.06
N LEU A 263 -10.25 -1.84 -2.13
CA LEU A 263 -8.89 -1.36 -2.01
C LEU A 263 -8.88 0.15 -1.77
N PHE A 264 -8.71 0.52 -0.51
CA PHE A 264 -8.30 1.87 -0.16
C PHE A 264 -6.78 1.97 -0.40
N LEU A 265 -6.42 2.36 -1.63
CA LEU A 265 -5.05 2.29 -2.16
C LEU A 265 -4.00 3.26 -1.62
N PRO A 266 -4.31 4.40 -0.95
CA PRO A 266 -3.24 5.27 -0.50
C PRO A 266 -2.46 4.67 0.66
N LYS A 267 -2.91 3.56 1.27
CA LYS A 267 -2.18 2.89 2.34
C LYS A 267 -0.98 2.14 1.81
N ASN A 268 0.13 2.24 2.52
CA ASN A 268 1.35 1.53 2.14
C ASN A 268 1.23 0.01 2.32
N THR A 269 0.35 -0.46 3.23
CA THR A 269 0.09 -1.89 3.44
C THR A 269 -1.40 -2.18 3.47
N SER A 270 -1.85 -3.01 2.52
CA SER A 270 -3.21 -3.53 2.40
C SER A 270 -3.15 -5.03 2.14
N LEU A 271 -3.90 -5.80 2.91
CA LEU A 271 -3.91 -7.26 2.91
C LEU A 271 -5.30 -7.73 2.51
N CYS A 272 -5.39 -8.73 1.64
CA CYS A 272 -6.66 -9.31 1.21
C CYS A 272 -6.68 -10.80 1.56
N ILE A 273 -7.76 -11.23 2.20
CA ILE A 273 -7.99 -12.63 2.56
C ILE A 273 -9.27 -13.08 1.89
N ALA A 274 -9.11 -14.01 0.97
CA ALA A 274 -10.20 -14.66 0.27
C ALA A 274 -11.00 -15.62 1.16
N GLY A 275 -12.26 -15.80 0.79
CA GLY A 275 -13.11 -16.86 1.31
C GLY A 275 -12.53 -18.23 0.98
N SER A 276 -12.66 -19.19 1.91
CA SER A 276 -12.37 -20.60 1.60
C SER A 276 -13.62 -21.25 1.03
N THR A 277 -13.47 -22.12 0.03
CA THR A 277 -14.52 -23.08 -0.37
C THR A 277 -14.74 -24.18 0.66
N ARG A 278 -13.85 -24.35 1.65
CA ARG A 278 -13.99 -25.39 2.67
C ARG A 278 -14.78 -24.89 3.87
N ASN A 279 -16.10 -24.89 3.71
CA ASN A 279 -17.02 -25.10 4.82
C ASN A 279 -17.07 -26.61 5.10
N ALA A 280 -16.37 -27.05 6.15
CA ALA A 280 -16.69 -28.22 6.98
C ALA A 280 -15.76 -28.23 8.19
#